data_AF-A0A955D7A4-F1
#
_entry.id   AF-A0A955D7A4-F1
#
_cell.length_a   1.000
_cell.length_b   1.000
_cell.length_c   1.000
_cell.angle_alpha   90.00
_cell.angle_beta   90.00
_cell.angle_gamma   90.00
#
_symmetry.space_group_name_H-M   'P 1'
#
loop_
_entity.id
_entity.type
_entity.pdbx_description
1 polymer ?
#
loop_
_entity_poly.entity_id
_entity_poly.type
_entity_poly.pdbx_seq_one_letter_code
_entity_poly.pdbx_strand_id
1 'polypeptide(L)'
;MDAISNALITLLNIAIVVVGFGLIVFVHELGHFVAAKWARIRVLAFALGFGPAVFSYRKGMGFRRGSSEREYLDIIRTEPARSGEFSPTEYRLNALPLGGYVKMLGQEDLNPGAVSSAPDSYQNCHPAKRLVVISAGVVMNVLLAGVLFIAVFLIGLERQPALIGTLTPGGPAASAVAVNAADLADASGAALSEDDLRPRAGDRVVSIDGRRPSTFDDLILAGAMGERGRAVRFTLEREGVSGPLEFAIVPTPGVFDGLLDFGIEPYRSNRLLEAGGGVPDQDVIEGLARVGLAGVEPGSVLVRAGDRPVASAHDLRAIVGASGGAPVPLVFEAPDGTTTRIEMRPVAQLENGLVPGTGDAVVPIEHLLGLTPVMMVEDVNDRGRGQGLRTGDVFERIGSVEFPSMEQGIRAIRAAAGGEIDVVVRRAATGGDGPEGAMEPDEDLARDAFTRVTLRCSVTREGTIGFIPDTVAEFDTLVSLPPERVRAVRRDAEAIPPPADGVIEHPGTRIEAVDGTPVATFTELRGALAGATRAAHDAGTGATV
;
A
#
# COMPACT_ATOMS: atom_id res chain seq x y z
N MET A 1 -12.62 1.85 -24.17
CA MET A 1 -11.34 2.07 -24.89
C MET A 1 -10.18 1.41 -24.16
N ASP A 2 -10.49 0.72 -23.06
CA ASP A 2 -9.58 0.42 -21.96
C ASP A 2 -8.85 -0.89 -22.20
N ALA A 3 -9.48 -1.81 -22.95
CA ALA A 3 -8.80 -2.99 -23.47
C ALA A 3 -7.68 -2.66 -24.48
N ILE A 4 -7.84 -1.58 -25.26
CA ILE A 4 -6.85 -1.17 -26.27
C ILE A 4 -5.70 -0.41 -25.60
N SER A 5 -5.99 0.47 -24.64
CA SER A 5 -4.95 1.15 -23.84
C SER A 5 -4.14 0.15 -23.01
N ASN A 6 -4.79 -0.79 -22.33
CA ASN A 6 -4.10 -1.83 -21.56
C ASN A 6 -3.23 -2.75 -22.44
N ALA A 7 -3.73 -3.11 -23.63
CA ALA A 7 -2.93 -3.85 -24.60
C ALA A 7 -1.72 -3.03 -25.10
N LEU A 8 -1.89 -1.73 -25.32
CA LEU A 8 -0.81 -0.84 -25.75
C LEU A 8 0.26 -0.65 -24.68
N ILE A 9 -0.13 -0.44 -23.42
CA ILE A 9 0.78 -0.35 -22.28
C ILE A 9 1.54 -1.67 -22.11
N THR A 10 0.84 -2.80 -22.21
CA THR A 10 1.48 -4.12 -22.15
C THR A 10 2.48 -4.30 -23.29
N LEU A 11 2.12 -3.92 -24.52
CA LEU A 11 3.02 -3.98 -25.67
C LEU A 11 4.24 -3.07 -25.49
N LEU A 12 4.04 -1.87 -24.94
CA LEU A 12 5.12 -0.93 -24.63
C LEU A 12 6.06 -1.50 -23.57
N ASN A 13 5.53 -2.09 -22.50
CA ASN A 13 6.33 -2.73 -21.46
C ASN A 13 7.15 -3.90 -22.02
N ILE A 14 6.54 -4.74 -22.86
CA ILE A 14 7.26 -5.81 -23.57
C ILE A 14 8.36 -5.22 -24.46
N ALA A 15 8.09 -4.13 -25.19
CA ALA A 15 9.07 -3.47 -26.02
C ALA A 15 10.24 -2.90 -25.19
N ILE A 16 9.96 -2.26 -24.05
CA ILE A 16 10.98 -1.75 -23.11
C ILE A 16 11.85 -2.90 -22.59
N VAL A 17 11.24 -4.03 -22.22
CA VAL A 17 11.97 -5.22 -21.77
C VAL A 17 12.87 -5.75 -22.90
N VAL A 18 12.36 -5.88 -24.13
CA VAL A 18 13.14 -6.32 -25.29
C VAL A 18 14.31 -5.39 -25.57
N VAL A 19 14.10 -4.07 -25.51
CA VAL A 19 15.16 -3.07 -25.69
C VAL A 19 16.19 -3.15 -24.56
N GLY A 20 15.75 -3.29 -23.31
CA GLY A 20 16.62 -3.41 -22.14
C GLY A 20 17.51 -4.65 -22.20
N PHE A 21 16.93 -5.83 -22.47
CA PHE A 21 17.70 -7.06 -22.69
C PHE A 21 18.62 -6.96 -23.91
N GLY A 22 18.13 -6.37 -25.01
CA GLY A 22 18.92 -6.13 -26.21
C GLY A 22 20.14 -5.25 -25.94
N LEU A 23 19.99 -4.19 -25.14
CA LEU A 23 21.08 -3.31 -24.73
C LEU A 23 22.13 -4.04 -23.88
N ILE A 24 21.70 -4.83 -22.89
CA ILE A 24 22.61 -5.59 -22.01
C ILE A 24 23.44 -6.58 -22.85
N VAL A 25 22.80 -7.34 -23.73
CA VAL A 25 23.51 -8.29 -24.59
C VAL A 25 24.40 -7.56 -25.59
N PHE A 26 23.94 -6.45 -26.19
CA PHE A 26 24.77 -5.68 -27.11
C PHE A 26 26.05 -5.18 -26.44
N VAL A 27 25.97 -4.64 -25.22
CA VAL A 27 27.14 -4.17 -24.47
C VAL A 27 28.06 -5.34 -24.07
N HIS A 28 27.49 -6.50 -23.76
CA HIS A 28 28.24 -7.75 -23.56
C HIS A 28 29.06 -8.13 -24.80
N GLU A 29 28.40 -8.21 -25.96
CA GLU A 29 29.04 -8.54 -27.24
C GLU A 29 30.08 -7.48 -27.65
N LEU A 30 29.80 -6.20 -27.37
CA LEU A 30 30.76 -5.12 -27.60
C LEU A 30 32.04 -5.34 -26.79
N GLY A 31 31.95 -5.86 -25.57
CA GLY A 31 33.10 -6.25 -24.76
C GLY A 31 33.98 -7.29 -25.45
N HIS A 32 33.38 -8.40 -25.88
CA HIS A 32 34.09 -9.42 -26.65
C HIS A 32 34.73 -8.86 -27.92
N PHE A 33 33.99 -8.03 -28.66
CA PHE A 33 34.47 -7.40 -29.89
C PHE A 33 35.70 -6.52 -29.66
N VAL A 34 35.62 -5.59 -28.69
CA VAL A 34 36.71 -4.66 -28.37
C VAL A 34 37.94 -5.44 -27.90
N ALA A 35 37.76 -6.43 -27.03
CA ALA A 35 38.86 -7.27 -26.56
C ALA A 35 39.48 -8.10 -27.69
N ALA A 36 38.68 -8.67 -28.59
CA ALA A 36 39.17 -9.44 -29.73
C ALA A 36 40.00 -8.56 -30.68
N LYS A 37 39.54 -7.34 -30.95
CA LYS A 37 40.29 -6.35 -31.76
C LYS A 37 41.60 -5.95 -31.09
N TRP A 38 41.60 -5.71 -29.78
CA TRP A 38 42.82 -5.44 -29.01
C TRP A 38 43.81 -6.62 -29.04
N ALA A 39 43.30 -7.85 -28.95
CA ALA A 39 44.10 -9.07 -29.02
C ALA A 39 44.61 -9.40 -30.43
N ARG A 40 44.22 -8.63 -31.46
CA ARG A 40 44.46 -8.87 -32.89
C ARG A 40 43.85 -10.17 -33.42
N ILE A 41 42.72 -10.59 -32.85
CA ILE A 41 41.95 -11.73 -33.31
C ILE A 41 41.03 -11.28 -34.44
N ARG A 42 40.95 -12.06 -35.52
CA ARG A 42 40.09 -11.71 -36.65
C ARG A 42 38.62 -11.91 -36.28
N VAL A 43 37.86 -10.82 -36.30
CA VAL A 43 36.40 -10.84 -36.16
C VAL A 43 35.77 -10.86 -37.55
N LEU A 44 34.92 -11.84 -37.82
CA LEU A 44 34.23 -12.03 -39.10
C LEU A 44 32.89 -11.27 -39.14
N ALA A 45 32.16 -11.25 -38.02
CA ALA A 45 30.91 -10.52 -37.91
C ALA A 45 30.72 -9.95 -36.49
N PHE A 46 30.15 -8.75 -36.42
CA PHE A 46 29.61 -8.14 -35.22
C PHE A 46 28.15 -7.78 -35.52
N ALA A 47 27.21 -8.49 -34.90
CA ALA A 47 25.81 -8.41 -35.25
C ALA A 47 24.95 -7.94 -34.07
N LEU A 48 24.05 -7.02 -34.34
CA LEU A 48 22.93 -6.68 -33.45
C LEU A 48 21.70 -7.47 -33.89
N GLY A 49 21.16 -8.27 -32.98
CA GLY A 49 20.02 -9.17 -33.22
C GLY A 49 20.40 -10.56 -33.75
N PHE A 50 19.39 -11.42 -33.90
CA PHE A 50 19.50 -12.77 -34.47
C PHE A 50 18.79 -12.91 -35.82
N GLY A 51 19.12 -13.99 -36.53
CA GLY A 51 18.52 -14.33 -37.82
C GLY A 51 19.20 -13.67 -39.02
N PRO A 52 18.52 -13.57 -40.17
CA PRO A 52 19.12 -13.01 -41.38
C PRO A 52 19.44 -11.52 -41.21
N ALA A 53 20.58 -11.10 -41.74
CA ALA A 53 20.95 -9.68 -41.80
C ALA A 53 19.93 -8.93 -42.66
N VAL A 54 19.32 -7.88 -42.11
CA VAL A 54 18.48 -6.93 -42.85
C VAL A 54 19.39 -5.93 -43.55
N PHE A 55 20.37 -5.42 -42.80
CA PHE A 55 21.39 -4.51 -43.30
C PHE A 55 22.76 -4.93 -42.82
N SER A 56 23.77 -4.72 -43.66
CA SER A 56 25.17 -4.89 -43.27
C SER A 56 26.04 -3.76 -43.79
N TYR A 57 27.11 -3.50 -43.04
CA TYR A 57 28.16 -2.59 -43.44
C TYR A 57 29.50 -3.29 -43.32
N ARG A 58 30.31 -3.21 -44.37
CA ARG A 58 31.69 -3.70 -44.37
C ARG A 58 32.59 -2.62 -44.93
N LYS A 59 33.60 -2.20 -44.15
CA LYS A 59 34.57 -1.21 -44.60
C LYS A 59 35.25 -1.69 -45.89
N GLY A 60 35.24 -0.86 -46.93
CA GLY A 60 35.69 -1.19 -48.29
C GLY A 60 34.56 -1.58 -49.26
N MET A 61 33.49 -2.22 -48.78
CA MET A 61 32.31 -2.57 -49.61
C MET A 61 31.15 -1.60 -49.44
N GLY A 62 31.08 -0.91 -48.30
CA GLY A 62 29.99 0.01 -47.97
C GLY A 62 28.77 -0.72 -47.39
N PHE A 63 27.60 -0.11 -47.59
CA PHE A 63 26.32 -0.61 -47.10
C PHE A 63 25.73 -1.65 -48.07
N ARG A 64 25.08 -2.69 -47.52
CA ARG A 64 24.35 -3.70 -48.26
C ARG A 64 23.01 -3.98 -47.56
N ARG A 65 21.97 -4.21 -48.36
CA ARG A 65 20.72 -4.83 -47.90
C ARG A 65 20.95 -6.34 -47.90
N GLY A 66 20.82 -6.99 -46.75
CA GLY A 66 21.28 -8.36 -46.57
C GLY A 66 22.73 -8.44 -46.06
N SER A 67 23.27 -9.67 -46.01
CA SER A 67 24.67 -9.90 -45.66
C SER A 67 25.59 -9.75 -46.87
N SER A 68 26.71 -9.07 -46.66
CA SER A 68 27.85 -8.98 -47.59
C SER A 68 28.78 -10.20 -47.55
N GLU A 69 28.53 -11.20 -46.69
CA GLU A 69 29.45 -12.34 -46.47
C GLU A 69 29.73 -13.14 -47.74
N ARG A 70 28.70 -13.42 -48.56
CA ARG A 70 28.87 -14.17 -49.81
C ARG A 70 29.72 -13.41 -50.82
N GLU A 71 29.37 -12.14 -51.08
CA GLU A 71 30.11 -11.24 -51.98
C GLU A 71 31.58 -11.09 -51.53
N TYR A 72 31.80 -10.93 -50.22
CA TYR A 72 33.13 -10.88 -49.62
C TYR A 72 33.93 -12.18 -49.84
N LEU A 73 33.35 -13.34 -49.51
CA LEU A 73 34.04 -14.61 -49.66
C LEU A 73 34.36 -14.93 -51.13
N ASP A 74 33.47 -14.59 -52.05
CA ASP A 74 33.69 -14.77 -53.48
C ASP A 74 34.87 -13.91 -53.97
N ILE A 75 34.91 -12.63 -53.63
CA ILE A 75 36.02 -11.72 -54.01
C ILE A 75 37.36 -12.18 -53.42
N ILE A 76 37.38 -12.56 -52.15
CA ILE A 76 38.62 -13.03 -51.51
C ILE A 76 39.11 -14.36 -52.12
N ARG A 77 38.19 -15.20 -52.61
CA ARG A 77 38.52 -16.46 -53.28
C ARG A 77 39.00 -16.28 -54.71
N THR A 78 38.40 -15.37 -55.48
CA THR A 78 38.75 -15.15 -56.89
C THR A 78 39.93 -14.18 -57.05
N GLU A 79 40.03 -13.18 -56.17
CA GLU A 79 40.99 -12.08 -56.25
C GLU A 79 41.71 -11.86 -54.90
N PRO A 80 42.51 -12.83 -54.41
CA PRO A 80 43.14 -12.76 -53.08
C PRO A 80 44.07 -11.55 -52.89
N ALA A 81 44.61 -11.00 -53.99
CA ALA A 81 45.42 -9.78 -53.98
C ALA A 81 44.64 -8.54 -53.46
N ARG A 82 43.31 -8.54 -53.58
CA ARG A 82 42.44 -7.44 -53.12
C ARG A 82 41.97 -7.59 -51.67
N SER A 83 42.47 -8.60 -50.96
CA SER A 83 42.08 -8.87 -49.57
C SER A 83 42.33 -7.70 -48.62
N GLY A 84 43.33 -6.86 -48.89
CA GLY A 84 43.63 -5.66 -48.11
C GLY A 84 42.66 -4.49 -48.32
N GLU A 85 41.83 -4.52 -49.38
CA GLU A 85 40.87 -3.46 -49.70
C GLU A 85 39.63 -3.50 -48.77
N PHE A 86 39.37 -4.66 -48.14
CA PHE A 86 38.14 -4.92 -47.40
C PHE A 86 38.41 -5.33 -45.95
N SER A 87 37.61 -4.81 -45.02
CA SER A 87 37.63 -5.28 -43.63
C SER A 87 37.11 -6.72 -43.55
N PRO A 88 37.75 -7.62 -42.78
CA PRO A 88 37.24 -8.96 -42.53
C PRO A 88 35.98 -8.96 -41.65
N THR A 89 35.73 -7.87 -40.91
CA THR A 89 34.56 -7.71 -40.06
C THR A 89 33.40 -7.11 -40.83
N GLU A 90 32.26 -7.78 -40.74
CA GLU A 90 30.95 -7.27 -41.14
C GLU A 90 30.16 -6.79 -39.93
N TYR A 91 29.65 -5.57 -40.00
CA TYR A 91 28.70 -5.05 -39.01
C TYR A 91 27.28 -5.33 -39.51
N ARG A 92 26.45 -6.01 -38.73
CA ARG A 92 25.12 -6.46 -39.17
C ARG A 92 24.02 -5.96 -38.23
N LEU A 93 22.89 -5.60 -38.82
CA LEU A 93 21.61 -5.46 -38.14
C LEU A 93 20.69 -6.58 -38.63
N ASN A 94 20.34 -7.50 -37.74
CA ASN A 94 19.54 -8.68 -38.06
C ASN A 94 18.05 -8.45 -37.76
N ALA A 95 17.20 -9.33 -38.32
CA ALA A 95 15.76 -9.15 -38.30
C ALA A 95 15.12 -9.26 -36.89
N LEU A 96 15.68 -10.09 -36.01
CA LEU A 96 15.17 -10.24 -34.65
C LEU A 96 15.97 -9.34 -33.69
N PRO A 97 15.35 -8.34 -33.04
CA PRO A 97 16.05 -7.36 -32.19
C PRO A 97 16.42 -7.91 -30.81
N LEU A 98 16.57 -9.22 -30.68
CA LEU A 98 16.96 -9.90 -29.44
C LEU A 98 18.46 -10.10 -29.47
N GLY A 99 19.19 -9.45 -28.57
CA GLY A 99 20.61 -9.68 -28.37
C GLY A 99 21.52 -9.36 -29.55
N GLY A 100 22.56 -10.17 -29.76
CA GLY A 100 23.60 -10.00 -30.77
C GLY A 100 24.65 -11.10 -30.65
N TYR A 101 25.66 -11.09 -31.52
CA TYR A 101 26.80 -11.99 -31.40
C TYR A 101 28.06 -11.44 -32.06
N VAL A 102 29.22 -11.90 -31.57
CA VAL A 102 30.52 -11.67 -32.20
C VAL A 102 31.09 -12.97 -32.77
N LYS A 103 31.17 -13.06 -34.11
CA LYS A 103 31.79 -14.21 -34.78
C LYS A 103 33.30 -14.00 -34.89
N MET A 104 34.07 -14.72 -34.07
CA MET A 104 35.53 -14.70 -34.07
C MET A 104 36.12 -15.87 -34.86
N LEU A 105 37.22 -15.64 -35.58
CA LEU A 105 37.91 -16.71 -36.31
C LEU A 105 38.50 -17.71 -35.31
N GLY A 106 38.17 -19.00 -35.45
CA GLY A 106 38.65 -20.07 -34.57
C GLY A 106 37.89 -20.21 -33.25
N GLN A 107 36.78 -19.49 -33.08
CA GLN A 107 35.80 -19.71 -32.02
C GLN A 107 34.40 -19.69 -32.65
N GLU A 108 33.92 -20.87 -33.03
CA GLU A 108 32.56 -21.05 -33.55
C GLU A 108 31.65 -21.61 -32.45
N ASP A 109 30.70 -20.81 -31.96
CA ASP A 109 29.81 -21.23 -30.87
C ASP A 109 28.93 -22.43 -31.25
N LEU A 110 28.64 -22.61 -32.54
CA LEU A 110 27.86 -23.73 -33.08
C LEU A 110 28.72 -24.97 -33.40
N ASN A 111 30.05 -24.84 -33.43
CA ASN A 111 30.97 -25.95 -33.69
C ASN A 111 32.27 -25.80 -32.88
N PRO A 112 32.28 -26.21 -31.60
CA PRO A 112 33.44 -26.05 -30.71
C PRO A 112 34.72 -26.76 -31.19
N GLY A 113 34.60 -27.70 -32.14
CA GLY A 113 35.73 -28.42 -32.74
C GLY A 113 36.35 -27.74 -33.97
N ALA A 114 35.73 -26.67 -34.49
CA ALA A 114 36.25 -25.92 -35.63
C ALA A 114 37.49 -25.10 -35.22
N VAL A 115 38.67 -25.65 -35.51
CA VAL A 115 39.96 -24.97 -35.29
C VAL A 115 40.46 -24.33 -36.57
N SER A 116 41.00 -23.12 -36.47
CA SER A 116 41.73 -22.47 -37.56
C SER A 116 43.20 -22.33 -37.19
N SER A 117 44.08 -22.78 -38.09
CA SER A 117 45.54 -22.64 -37.98
C SER A 117 46.03 -21.23 -38.35
N ALA A 118 45.13 -20.30 -38.71
CA ALA A 118 45.50 -18.93 -39.04
C ALA A 118 46.16 -18.21 -37.84
N PRO A 119 47.23 -17.42 -38.03
CA PRO A 119 47.97 -16.79 -36.93
C PRO A 119 47.14 -15.77 -36.13
N ASP A 120 46.04 -15.27 -36.70
CA ASP A 120 45.07 -14.36 -36.08
C ASP A 120 43.75 -15.05 -35.67
N SER A 121 43.80 -16.38 -35.52
CA SER A 121 42.75 -17.21 -34.93
C SER A 121 42.74 -17.09 -33.40
N TYR A 122 41.55 -17.15 -32.81
CA TYR A 122 41.34 -17.15 -31.37
C TYR A 122 42.14 -18.24 -30.65
N GLN A 123 42.23 -19.45 -31.23
CA GLN A 123 42.96 -20.58 -30.60
C GLN A 123 44.48 -20.40 -30.62
N ASN A 124 45.00 -19.63 -31.58
CA ASN A 124 46.43 -19.41 -31.75
C ASN A 124 46.96 -18.23 -30.93
N CYS A 125 46.09 -17.47 -30.26
CA CYS A 125 46.53 -16.37 -29.41
C CYS A 125 46.92 -16.85 -28.01
N HIS A 126 47.82 -16.10 -27.36
CA HIS A 126 48.33 -16.41 -26.03
C HIS A 126 47.17 -16.61 -25.01
N PRO A 127 47.18 -17.66 -24.15
CA PRO A 127 46.07 -17.99 -23.27
C PRO A 127 45.54 -16.82 -22.41
N ALA A 128 46.43 -15.93 -21.94
CA ALA A 128 46.01 -14.73 -21.21
C ALA A 128 45.12 -13.78 -22.05
N LYS A 129 45.40 -13.64 -23.35
CA LYS A 129 44.55 -12.82 -24.25
C LYS A 129 43.19 -13.48 -24.45
N ARG A 130 43.15 -14.82 -24.55
CA ARG A 130 41.91 -15.60 -24.65
C ARG A 130 41.02 -15.39 -23.43
N LEU A 131 41.63 -15.44 -22.23
CA LEU A 131 40.93 -15.19 -20.98
C LEU A 131 40.33 -13.79 -20.95
N VAL A 132 41.10 -12.76 -21.33
CA VAL A 132 40.61 -11.38 -21.43
C VAL A 132 39.42 -11.30 -22.39
N VAL A 133 39.52 -11.89 -23.58
CA VAL A 133 38.45 -11.88 -24.58
C VAL A 133 37.18 -12.56 -24.07
N ILE A 134 37.27 -13.72 -23.42
CA ILE A 134 36.08 -14.39 -22.84
C ILE A 134 35.50 -13.58 -21.66
N SER A 135 36.34 -13.01 -20.80
CA SER A 135 35.85 -12.26 -19.63
C SER A 135 35.29 -10.87 -19.99
N ALA A 136 35.66 -10.32 -21.14
CA ALA A 136 35.35 -8.94 -21.52
C ALA A 136 33.86 -8.64 -21.57
N GLY A 137 33.03 -9.59 -22.00
CA GLY A 137 31.57 -9.41 -22.01
C GLY A 137 30.99 -9.25 -20.60
N VAL A 138 31.42 -10.09 -19.65
CA VAL A 138 31.00 -10.01 -18.25
C VAL A 138 31.47 -8.69 -17.62
N VAL A 139 32.73 -8.31 -17.86
CA VAL A 139 33.30 -7.05 -17.35
C VAL A 139 32.52 -5.84 -17.87
N MET A 140 32.18 -5.80 -19.16
CA MET A 140 31.39 -4.72 -19.73
C MET A 140 29.98 -4.63 -19.13
N ASN A 141 29.35 -5.76 -18.82
CA ASN A 141 28.06 -5.76 -18.13
C ASN A 141 28.15 -5.24 -16.69
N VAL A 142 29.23 -5.57 -15.96
CA VAL A 142 29.48 -5.00 -14.62
C VAL A 142 29.68 -3.48 -14.70
N LEU A 143 30.43 -3.00 -15.69
CA LEU A 143 30.59 -1.56 -15.92
C LEU A 143 29.27 -0.88 -16.29
N LEU A 144 28.48 -1.49 -17.17
CA LEU A 144 27.14 -1.01 -17.53
C LEU A 144 26.24 -0.96 -16.28
N ALA A 145 26.24 -2.00 -15.46
CA ALA A 145 25.48 -2.04 -14.22
C ALA A 145 25.88 -0.89 -13.28
N GLY A 146 27.18 -0.59 -13.14
CA GLY A 146 27.65 0.56 -12.37
C GLY A 146 27.15 1.90 -12.91
N VAL A 147 27.18 2.09 -14.24
CA VAL A 147 26.67 3.30 -14.90
C VAL A 147 25.15 3.42 -14.74
N LEU A 148 24.40 2.34 -14.96
CA LEU A 148 22.94 2.31 -14.77
C LEU A 148 22.57 2.59 -13.32
N PHE A 149 23.31 2.03 -12.37
CA PHE A 149 23.11 2.29 -10.95
C PHE A 149 23.32 3.77 -10.63
N ILE A 150 24.42 4.38 -11.09
CA ILE A 150 24.65 5.83 -10.93
C ILE A 150 23.51 6.63 -11.57
N ALA A 151 23.07 6.27 -12.78
CA ALA A 151 21.98 6.95 -13.46
C ALA A 151 20.66 6.88 -12.66
N VAL A 152 20.29 5.71 -12.14
CA VAL A 152 19.09 5.53 -11.32
C VAL A 152 19.16 6.38 -10.04
N PHE A 153 20.31 6.41 -9.36
CA PHE A 153 20.45 7.21 -8.15
C PHE A 153 20.54 8.72 -8.42
N LEU A 154 20.99 9.14 -9.61
CA LEU A 154 20.93 10.53 -10.04
C LEU A 154 19.51 11.01 -10.33
N ILE A 155 18.63 10.11 -10.80
CA ILE A 155 17.19 10.38 -10.95
C ILE A 155 16.53 10.53 -9.57
N GLY A 156 17.05 9.81 -8.58
CA GLY A 156 16.54 9.79 -7.20
C GLY A 156 15.43 8.75 -7.02
N LEU A 157 15.18 8.37 -5.77
CA LEU A 157 14.07 7.50 -5.40
C LEU A 157 13.11 8.32 -4.55
N GLU A 158 11.85 8.39 -4.97
CA GLU A 158 10.78 8.93 -4.14
C GLU A 158 10.64 8.04 -2.90
N ARG A 159 10.84 8.64 -1.72
CA ARG A 159 10.73 7.95 -0.44
C ARG A 159 9.80 8.75 0.46
N GLN A 160 8.95 8.05 1.20
CA GLN A 160 8.15 8.68 2.22
C GLN A 160 9.08 9.11 3.38
N PRO A 161 9.09 10.40 3.74
CA PRO A 161 9.94 10.88 4.82
C PRO A 161 9.47 10.30 6.15
N ALA A 162 10.37 10.23 7.13
CA ALA A 162 10.06 9.82 8.50
C ALA A 162 9.27 10.90 9.25
N LEU A 163 8.07 11.22 8.76
CA LEU A 163 7.12 12.16 9.36
C LEU A 163 5.94 11.38 9.94
N ILE A 164 5.52 11.77 11.14
CA ILE A 164 4.30 11.27 11.77
C ILE A 164 3.11 11.81 10.97
N GLY A 165 2.24 10.91 10.54
CA GLY A 165 0.95 11.24 9.97
C GLY A 165 -0.16 11.14 11.00
N THR A 166 -1.11 10.26 10.74
CA THR A 166 -2.25 10.00 11.62
C THR A 166 -1.82 9.09 12.76
N LEU A 167 -2.39 9.31 13.94
CA LEU A 167 -2.20 8.43 15.07
C LEU A 167 -3.49 7.63 15.26
N THR A 168 -3.35 6.31 15.37
CA THR A 168 -4.48 5.42 15.65
C THR A 168 -5.06 5.79 17.01
N PRO A 169 -6.35 6.15 17.12
CA PRO A 169 -6.97 6.51 18.39
C PRO A 169 -6.70 5.46 19.47
N GLY A 170 -6.15 5.92 20.59
CA GLY A 170 -5.78 5.07 21.72
C GLY A 170 -4.59 4.11 21.50
N GLY A 171 -3.96 4.13 20.32
CA GLY A 171 -2.73 3.40 20.03
C GLY A 171 -1.51 3.96 20.80
N PRO A 172 -0.39 3.23 20.84
CA PRO A 172 0.77 3.58 21.67
C PRO A 172 1.29 5.00 21.50
N ALA A 173 1.44 5.48 20.25
CA ALA A 173 1.96 6.81 19.97
C ALA A 173 0.92 7.92 20.18
N ALA A 174 -0.35 7.70 19.82
CA ALA A 174 -1.45 8.62 20.15
C ALA A 174 -1.51 8.88 21.66
N SER A 175 -1.16 7.83 22.38
CA SER A 175 -1.08 7.86 23.80
C SER A 175 0.17 8.68 24.20
N ALA A 176 1.39 8.31 23.82
CA ALA A 176 2.68 8.82 24.36
C ALA A 176 2.76 10.32 24.76
N VAL A 177 3.48 10.60 25.84
CA VAL A 177 3.81 11.97 26.31
C VAL A 177 5.32 12.11 26.35
N ALA A 178 5.83 13.29 25.98
CA ALA A 178 7.25 13.57 25.93
C ALA A 178 7.89 13.39 27.32
N VAL A 179 8.95 12.59 27.41
CA VAL A 179 9.63 12.30 28.68
C VAL A 179 10.46 13.49 29.16
N ASN A 180 10.83 14.38 28.25
CA ASN A 180 11.56 15.63 28.51
C ASN A 180 10.62 16.85 28.59
N ALA A 181 9.33 16.66 28.90
CA ALA A 181 8.34 17.72 28.94
C ALA A 181 8.74 18.96 29.77
N ALA A 182 9.47 18.75 30.88
CA ALA A 182 9.91 19.84 31.76
C ALA A 182 10.91 20.81 31.11
N ASP A 183 11.61 20.37 30.07
CA ASP A 183 12.66 21.14 29.39
C ASP A 183 12.14 21.83 28.11
N LEU A 184 10.86 21.63 27.75
CA LEU A 184 10.26 22.11 26.51
C LEU A 184 9.46 23.39 26.70
N ALA A 185 9.62 24.32 25.77
CA ALA A 185 8.82 25.54 25.65
C ALA A 185 8.45 25.83 24.19
N ASP A 186 7.38 26.59 23.98
CA ASP A 186 7.03 27.11 22.66
C ASP A 186 8.01 28.19 22.18
N ALA A 187 7.83 28.68 20.95
CA ALA A 187 8.63 29.74 20.35
C ALA A 187 8.62 31.07 21.13
N SER A 188 7.63 31.29 22.01
CA SER A 188 7.54 32.46 22.87
C SER A 188 8.20 32.26 24.24
N GLY A 189 8.66 31.05 24.54
CA GLY A 189 9.22 30.66 25.83
C GLY A 189 8.18 30.26 26.87
N ALA A 190 6.92 30.05 26.47
CA ALA A 190 5.87 29.56 27.36
C ALA A 190 5.87 28.02 27.46
N ALA A 191 5.41 27.49 28.59
CA ALA A 191 5.26 26.06 28.77
C ALA A 191 4.24 25.49 27.77
N LEU A 192 4.56 24.32 27.24
CA LEU A 192 3.69 23.58 26.32
C LEU A 192 2.43 23.05 27.02
N SER A 193 1.31 23.00 26.31
CA SER A 193 0.11 22.33 26.83
C SER A 193 0.29 20.81 26.87
N GLU A 194 -0.53 20.09 27.64
CA GLU A 194 -0.48 18.61 27.69
C GLU A 194 -0.63 17.98 26.31
N ASP A 195 -1.48 18.55 25.45
CA ASP A 195 -1.64 18.06 24.08
C ASP A 195 -0.40 18.35 23.23
N ASP A 196 0.35 19.43 23.50
CA ASP A 196 1.57 19.78 22.76
C ASP A 196 2.73 18.85 23.13
N LEU A 197 2.65 18.17 24.27
CA LEU A 197 3.63 17.18 24.70
C LEU A 197 3.43 15.81 24.07
N ARG A 198 2.39 15.61 23.26
CA ARG A 198 2.11 14.33 22.56
C ARG A 198 2.62 14.36 21.12
N PRO A 199 2.93 13.20 20.49
CA PRO A 199 3.23 13.15 19.06
C PRO A 199 2.05 13.69 18.23
N ARG A 200 2.35 14.32 17.10
CA ARG A 200 1.32 14.90 16.21
C ARG A 200 1.70 14.74 14.74
N ALA A 201 0.69 14.85 13.89
CA ALA A 201 0.88 14.93 12.46
C ALA A 201 1.84 16.08 12.11
N GLY A 202 2.83 15.78 11.26
CA GLY A 202 3.87 16.72 10.85
C GLY A 202 5.16 16.64 11.67
N ASP A 203 5.16 15.97 12.82
CA ASP A 203 6.40 15.75 13.60
C ASP A 203 7.40 14.94 12.79
N ARG A 204 8.67 15.38 12.80
CA ARG A 204 9.75 14.68 12.13
C ARG A 204 10.45 13.74 13.09
N VAL A 205 10.45 12.45 12.79
CA VAL A 205 11.26 11.48 13.52
C VAL A 205 12.72 11.65 13.12
N VAL A 206 13.55 12.12 14.05
CA VAL A 206 14.98 12.30 13.84
C VAL A 206 15.81 11.14 14.41
N SER A 207 15.25 10.39 15.37
CA SER A 207 15.89 9.21 15.93
C SER A 207 14.91 8.14 16.40
N ILE A 208 15.30 6.87 16.23
CA ILE A 208 14.67 5.67 16.79
C ILE A 208 15.77 4.84 17.44
N ASP A 209 15.74 4.72 18.77
CA ASP A 209 16.78 4.09 19.60
C ASP A 209 18.21 4.56 19.24
N GLY A 210 18.36 5.87 18.99
CA GLY A 210 19.65 6.48 18.64
C GLY A 210 20.05 6.35 17.17
N ARG A 211 19.25 5.66 16.34
CA ARG A 211 19.49 5.54 14.89
C ARG A 211 18.64 6.54 14.13
N ARG A 212 19.22 7.21 13.14
CA ARG A 212 18.49 8.15 12.29
C ARG A 212 17.69 7.39 11.23
N PRO A 213 16.35 7.53 11.18
CA PRO A 213 15.56 6.91 10.12
C PRO A 213 15.78 7.63 8.78
N SER A 214 15.75 6.86 7.70
CA SER A 214 15.80 7.32 6.31
C SER A 214 14.40 7.46 5.71
N THR A 215 13.48 6.57 6.08
CA THR A 215 12.10 6.55 5.57
C THR A 215 11.10 6.29 6.67
N PHE A 216 9.81 6.45 6.35
CA PHE A 216 8.73 6.03 7.23
C PHE A 216 8.79 4.52 7.54
N ASP A 217 9.24 3.69 6.59
CA ASP A 217 9.34 2.23 6.77
C ASP A 217 10.25 1.82 7.93
N ASP A 218 11.25 2.65 8.28
CA ASP A 218 12.12 2.40 9.42
C ASP A 218 11.35 2.42 10.75
N LEU A 219 10.25 3.18 10.84
CA LEU A 219 9.37 3.21 12.01
C LEU A 219 8.56 1.92 12.11
N ILE A 220 8.01 1.46 10.98
CA ILE A 220 7.27 0.20 10.88
C ILE A 220 8.20 -0.95 11.27
N LEU A 221 9.41 -0.98 10.72
CA LEU A 221 10.41 -1.99 11.01
C LEU A 221 10.81 -1.99 12.49
N ALA A 222 11.01 -0.81 13.08
CA ALA A 222 11.33 -0.69 14.51
C ALA A 222 10.21 -1.25 15.40
N GLY A 223 8.95 -1.10 15.00
CA GLY A 223 7.82 -1.71 15.70
C GLY A 223 7.84 -3.22 15.54
N ALA A 224 7.85 -3.70 14.29
CA ALA A 224 7.73 -5.11 13.95
C ALA A 224 8.90 -5.96 14.51
N MET A 225 10.10 -5.39 14.60
CA MET A 225 11.29 -6.04 15.17
C MET A 225 11.46 -5.79 16.68
N GLY A 226 10.56 -5.03 17.31
CA GLY A 226 10.63 -4.68 18.72
C GLY A 226 10.41 -5.87 19.67
N GLU A 227 10.85 -5.70 20.92
CA GLU A 227 10.56 -6.66 22.00
C GLU A 227 9.23 -6.29 22.67
N ARG A 228 8.36 -7.27 22.93
CA ARG A 228 7.09 -7.06 23.64
C ARG A 228 7.33 -6.43 25.02
N GLY A 229 6.58 -5.38 25.34
CA GLY A 229 6.64 -4.70 26.64
C GLY A 229 7.86 -3.79 26.82
N ARG A 230 8.76 -3.71 25.83
CA ARG A 230 9.92 -2.83 25.88
C ARG A 230 9.66 -1.54 25.12
N ALA A 231 9.93 -0.41 25.76
CA ALA A 231 9.81 0.89 25.11
C ALA A 231 10.92 1.10 24.07
N VAL A 232 10.53 1.63 22.92
CA VAL A 232 11.42 2.16 21.88
C VAL A 232 11.50 3.66 22.06
N ARG A 233 12.72 4.21 22.03
CA ARG A 233 12.94 5.64 22.20
C ARG A 233 12.84 6.37 20.87
N PHE A 234 11.96 7.35 20.81
CA PHE A 234 11.82 8.24 19.66
C PHE A 234 12.31 9.63 20.03
N THR A 235 12.97 10.28 19.08
CA THR A 235 13.29 11.71 19.15
C THR A 235 12.63 12.39 17.96
N LEU A 236 11.78 13.36 18.24
CA LEU A 236 11.00 14.09 17.25
C LEU A 236 11.43 15.56 17.20
N GLU A 237 11.46 16.14 16.00
CA GLU A 237 11.52 17.59 15.81
C GLU A 237 10.14 18.11 15.44
N ARG A 238 9.72 19.18 16.12
CA ARG A 238 8.51 19.93 15.81
C ARG A 238 8.85 21.38 15.56
N GLU A 239 8.33 21.95 14.48
CA GLU A 239 8.45 23.36 14.20
C GLU A 239 7.77 24.20 15.30
N GLY A 240 8.46 25.23 15.79
CA GLY A 240 7.93 26.11 16.84
C GLY A 240 8.09 25.60 18.28
N VAL A 241 8.69 24.42 18.50
CA VAL A 241 9.07 23.93 19.84
C VAL A 241 10.58 24.07 20.03
N SER A 242 10.98 24.54 21.22
CA SER A 242 12.39 24.67 21.58
C SER A 242 13.00 23.29 21.90
N GLY A 243 13.61 22.68 20.88
CA GLY A 243 14.35 21.42 21.01
C GLY A 243 13.55 20.17 20.65
N PRO A 244 14.22 18.99 20.66
CA PRO A 244 13.58 17.75 20.26
C PRO A 244 12.65 17.22 21.36
N LEU A 245 11.50 16.68 20.96
CA LEU A 245 10.61 15.95 21.86
C LEU A 245 11.08 14.49 21.96
N GLU A 246 11.31 14.00 23.16
CA GLU A 246 11.74 12.62 23.41
C GLU A 246 10.58 11.78 23.91
N PHE A 247 10.39 10.58 23.35
CA PHE A 247 9.32 9.66 23.75
C PHE A 247 9.88 8.28 24.04
N ALA A 248 9.27 7.59 25.00
CA ALA A 248 9.44 6.16 25.22
C ALA A 248 8.11 5.48 24.91
N ILE A 249 8.01 4.83 23.75
CA ILE A 249 6.76 4.25 23.26
C ILE A 249 6.86 2.72 23.29
N VAL A 250 5.99 2.06 24.02
CA VAL A 250 5.91 0.59 24.06
C VAL A 250 5.00 0.13 22.93
N PRO A 251 5.50 -0.61 21.93
CA PRO A 251 4.67 -1.07 20.83
C PRO A 251 3.69 -2.16 21.29
N THR A 252 2.53 -2.22 20.65
CA THR A 252 1.47 -3.20 20.93
C THR A 252 1.15 -4.02 19.69
N PRO A 253 0.68 -5.28 19.83
CA PRO A 253 0.26 -6.07 18.67
C PRO A 253 -0.90 -5.39 17.95
N GLY A 254 -0.71 -5.16 16.64
CA GLY A 254 -1.72 -4.66 15.73
C GLY A 254 -2.90 -5.62 15.60
N VAL A 255 -4.08 -5.07 15.35
CA VAL A 255 -5.34 -5.81 15.33
C VAL A 255 -5.41 -6.79 14.14
N PHE A 256 -4.83 -6.40 12.99
CA PHE A 256 -4.99 -7.09 11.71
C PHE A 256 -3.89 -8.11 11.40
N ASP A 257 -2.62 -7.76 11.65
CA ASP A 257 -1.46 -8.61 11.32
C ASP A 257 -0.82 -9.27 12.55
N GLY A 258 -1.17 -8.83 13.76
CA GLY A 258 -0.58 -9.27 15.02
C GLY A 258 0.88 -8.84 15.23
N LEU A 259 1.45 -8.03 14.34
CA LEU A 259 2.80 -7.49 14.46
C LEU A 259 2.81 -6.35 15.46
N LEU A 260 3.95 -6.09 16.07
CA LEU A 260 4.10 -4.95 16.98
C LEU A 260 4.12 -3.65 16.19
N ASP A 261 3.27 -2.70 16.56
CA ASP A 261 3.21 -1.38 15.97
C ASP A 261 3.11 -0.27 17.04
N PHE A 262 3.27 0.98 16.61
CA PHE A 262 3.14 2.16 17.46
C PHE A 262 1.82 2.91 17.25
N GLY A 263 0.93 2.44 16.37
CA GLY A 263 -0.25 3.20 15.93
C GLY A 263 0.09 4.51 15.23
N ILE A 264 1.17 4.53 14.44
CA ILE A 264 1.61 5.69 13.64
C ILE A 264 1.40 5.34 12.16
N GLU A 265 0.68 6.20 11.45
CA GLU A 265 0.52 6.14 9.99
C GLU A 265 1.41 7.18 9.28
N PRO A 266 1.76 6.96 8.00
CA PRO A 266 2.60 7.88 7.26
C PRO A 266 1.93 9.22 7.04
N TYR A 267 2.74 10.29 7.07
CA TYR A 267 2.28 11.62 6.70
C TYR A 267 1.87 11.66 5.22
N ARG A 268 0.65 12.14 4.94
CA ARG A 268 0.09 12.23 3.59
C ARG A 268 0.01 13.69 3.16
N SER A 269 0.47 13.96 1.94
CA SER A 269 0.37 15.29 1.36
C SER A 269 -1.08 15.63 0.99
N ASN A 270 -1.33 16.90 0.69
CA ASN A 270 -2.57 17.38 0.10
C ASN A 270 -2.61 17.23 -1.44
N ARG A 271 -1.62 16.55 -2.04
CA ARG A 271 -1.57 16.30 -3.48
C ARG A 271 -2.11 14.91 -3.79
N LEU A 272 -3.05 14.83 -4.71
CA LEU A 272 -3.55 13.56 -5.23
C LEU A 272 -2.46 12.88 -6.06
N LEU A 273 -2.31 11.56 -5.89
CA LEU A 273 -1.29 10.75 -6.54
C LEU A 273 -1.25 11.07 -8.05
N GLU A 274 -0.08 11.42 -8.56
CA GLU A 274 0.14 11.45 -10.02
C GLU A 274 0.12 10.00 -10.51
N ALA A 275 -0.69 9.70 -11.53
CA ALA A 275 -0.57 8.42 -12.21
C ALA A 275 0.85 8.34 -12.79
N GLY A 276 1.68 7.43 -12.28
CA GLY A 276 3.04 7.28 -12.76
C GLY A 276 3.05 7.04 -14.28
N GLY A 277 3.79 7.87 -15.03
CA GLY A 277 3.95 7.70 -16.48
C GLY A 277 3.39 8.80 -17.38
N GLY A 278 2.97 9.96 -16.84
CA GLY A 278 2.72 11.17 -17.65
C GLY A 278 1.42 11.19 -18.44
N VAL A 279 0.52 10.24 -18.20
CA VAL A 279 -0.90 10.31 -18.59
C VAL A 279 -1.71 9.78 -17.40
N PRO A 280 -2.69 10.55 -16.88
CA PRO A 280 -3.68 10.03 -15.94
C PRO A 280 -4.26 8.74 -16.49
N ASP A 281 -4.07 7.62 -15.79
CA ASP A 281 -4.76 6.39 -16.16
C ASP A 281 -6.26 6.68 -16.12
N GLN A 282 -6.99 6.34 -17.17
CA GLN A 282 -8.44 6.61 -17.22
C GLN A 282 -9.12 5.95 -16.02
N ASP A 283 -8.58 4.83 -15.56
CA ASP A 283 -8.95 4.11 -14.35
C ASP A 283 -8.82 4.96 -13.06
N VAL A 284 -7.80 5.83 -12.98
CA VAL A 284 -7.60 6.75 -11.85
C VAL A 284 -8.63 7.88 -11.90
N ILE A 285 -8.89 8.45 -13.07
CA ILE A 285 -9.93 9.49 -13.22
C ILE A 285 -11.31 8.92 -12.90
N GLU A 286 -11.63 7.74 -13.43
CA GLU A 286 -12.88 7.04 -13.14
C GLU A 286 -12.96 6.62 -11.66
N GLY A 287 -11.84 6.26 -11.04
CA GLY A 287 -11.72 6.02 -9.60
C GLY A 287 -12.02 7.26 -8.77
N LEU A 288 -11.46 8.42 -9.13
CA LEU A 288 -11.74 9.70 -8.49
C LEU A 288 -13.22 10.09 -8.63
N ALA A 289 -13.79 9.92 -9.82
CA ALA A 289 -15.21 10.18 -10.05
C ALA A 289 -16.12 9.29 -9.19
N ARG A 290 -15.77 7.99 -9.04
CA ARG A 290 -16.50 7.04 -8.19
C ARG A 290 -16.50 7.44 -6.71
N VAL A 291 -15.45 8.09 -6.21
CA VAL A 291 -15.39 8.60 -4.83
C VAL A 291 -15.90 10.04 -4.69
N GLY A 292 -16.65 10.55 -5.68
CA GLY A 292 -17.26 11.87 -5.64
C GLY A 292 -16.31 13.04 -5.99
N LEU A 293 -15.12 12.76 -6.51
CA LEU A 293 -14.13 13.75 -6.96
C LEU A 293 -14.16 13.94 -8.48
N ALA A 294 -15.36 13.86 -9.09
CA ALA A 294 -15.52 14.05 -10.52
C ALA A 294 -15.00 15.41 -10.99
N GLY A 295 -14.15 15.43 -12.02
CA GLY A 295 -13.50 16.65 -12.53
C GLY A 295 -12.25 17.08 -11.76
N VAL A 296 -11.80 16.30 -10.78
CA VAL A 296 -10.47 16.47 -10.16
C VAL A 296 -9.47 15.60 -10.90
N GLU A 297 -8.39 16.20 -11.40
CA GLU A 297 -7.36 15.49 -12.16
C GLU A 297 -6.25 14.93 -11.25
N PRO A 298 -5.61 13.80 -11.59
CA PRO A 298 -4.41 13.33 -10.88
C PRO A 298 -3.32 14.40 -10.82
N GLY A 299 -2.61 14.48 -9.70
CA GLY A 299 -1.64 15.55 -9.45
C GLY A 299 -2.24 16.86 -8.92
N SER A 300 -3.59 17.00 -8.88
CA SER A 300 -4.23 18.16 -8.26
C SER A 300 -3.91 18.25 -6.76
N VAL A 301 -3.82 19.48 -6.26
CA VAL A 301 -3.56 19.81 -4.86
C VAL A 301 -4.83 20.32 -4.20
N LEU A 302 -5.23 19.72 -3.08
CA LEU A 302 -6.27 20.26 -2.22
C LEU A 302 -5.73 21.50 -1.49
N VAL A 303 -6.12 22.68 -1.96
CA VAL A 303 -5.61 23.96 -1.43
C VAL A 303 -6.50 24.53 -0.33
N ARG A 304 -7.80 24.23 -0.33
CA ARG A 304 -8.76 24.69 0.69
C ARG A 304 -9.84 23.66 0.99
N ALA A 305 -10.29 23.65 2.24
CA ALA A 305 -11.49 22.97 2.69
C ALA A 305 -12.27 23.89 3.63
N GLY A 306 -13.54 24.17 3.30
CA GLY A 306 -14.29 25.26 3.90
C GLY A 306 -13.59 26.60 3.69
N ASP A 307 -13.49 27.38 4.75
CA ASP A 307 -12.82 28.69 4.75
C ASP A 307 -11.31 28.60 5.06
N ARG A 308 -10.78 27.39 5.28
CA ARG A 308 -9.41 27.18 5.72
C ARG A 308 -8.50 26.65 4.60
N PRO A 309 -7.25 27.09 4.52
CA PRO A 309 -6.24 26.46 3.66
C PRO A 309 -5.92 25.05 4.16
N VAL A 310 -5.52 24.18 3.24
CA VAL A 310 -5.13 22.80 3.51
C VAL A 310 -3.68 22.64 3.06
N ALA A 311 -2.77 22.40 4.00
CA ALA A 311 -1.35 22.12 3.71
C ALA A 311 -1.06 20.62 3.69
N SER A 312 -1.95 19.82 4.29
CA SER A 312 -1.79 18.38 4.47
C SER A 312 -3.13 17.64 4.44
N ALA A 313 -3.11 16.33 4.23
CA ALA A 313 -4.33 15.53 4.39
C ALA A 313 -4.89 15.59 5.83
N HIS A 314 -4.06 15.91 6.82
CA HIS A 314 -4.44 16.00 8.23
C HIS A 314 -5.31 17.23 8.52
N ASP A 315 -5.04 18.36 7.85
CA ASP A 315 -5.86 19.57 7.97
C ASP A 315 -7.30 19.29 7.55
N LEU A 316 -7.49 18.51 6.48
CA LEU A 316 -8.81 18.11 6.01
C LEU A 316 -9.59 17.36 7.10
N ARG A 317 -8.97 16.41 7.79
CA ARG A 317 -9.64 15.64 8.87
C ARG A 317 -10.06 16.56 10.01
N ALA A 318 -9.22 17.51 10.41
CA ALA A 318 -9.55 18.50 11.43
C ALA A 318 -10.67 19.46 10.97
N ILE A 319 -10.71 19.79 9.67
CA ILE A 319 -11.77 20.61 9.07
C ILE A 319 -13.11 19.89 9.05
N VAL A 320 -13.10 18.64 8.58
CA VAL A 320 -14.28 17.79 8.54
C VAL A 320 -14.82 17.52 9.94
N GLY A 321 -13.95 17.21 10.92
CA GLY A 321 -14.38 17.01 12.31
C GLY A 321 -15.04 18.25 12.92
N ALA A 322 -14.51 19.45 12.62
CA ALA A 322 -15.06 20.71 13.11
C ALA A 322 -16.36 21.15 12.41
N SER A 323 -16.73 20.55 11.27
CA SER A 323 -17.95 20.94 10.54
C SER A 323 -19.24 20.43 11.22
N GLY A 324 -19.12 19.50 12.17
CA GLY A 324 -20.28 18.91 12.86
C GLY A 324 -21.24 18.18 11.91
N GLY A 325 -20.73 17.65 10.79
CA GLY A 325 -21.53 16.98 9.75
C GLY A 325 -22.06 17.91 8.66
N ALA A 326 -21.83 19.23 8.76
CA ALA A 326 -22.20 20.15 7.69
C ALA A 326 -21.34 19.89 6.42
N PRO A 327 -21.90 20.09 5.21
CA PRO A 327 -21.14 19.98 3.97
C PRO A 327 -19.92 20.92 3.97
N VAL A 328 -18.78 20.41 3.49
CA VAL A 328 -17.51 21.13 3.43
C VAL A 328 -17.12 21.32 1.97
N PRO A 329 -17.06 22.57 1.46
CA PRO A 329 -16.58 22.80 0.11
C PRO A 329 -15.07 22.58 0.04
N LEU A 330 -14.63 21.75 -0.90
CA LEU A 330 -13.22 21.47 -1.20
C LEU A 330 -12.83 22.21 -2.46
N VAL A 331 -11.61 22.77 -2.47
CA VAL A 331 -11.03 23.43 -3.64
C VAL A 331 -9.73 22.73 -4.00
N PHE A 332 -9.71 22.12 -5.18
CA PHE A 332 -8.54 21.51 -5.77
C PHE A 332 -7.96 22.44 -6.84
N GLU A 333 -6.63 22.49 -6.93
CA GLU A 333 -5.88 23.20 -7.97
C GLU A 333 -5.10 22.17 -8.78
N ALA A 334 -5.39 22.09 -10.08
CA ALA A 334 -4.71 21.19 -11.02
C ALA A 334 -3.32 21.73 -11.40
N PRO A 335 -2.43 20.90 -11.97
CA PRO A 335 -1.08 21.35 -12.36
C PRO A 335 -1.04 22.50 -13.37
N ASP A 336 -2.10 22.69 -14.16
CA ASP A 336 -2.25 23.80 -15.11
C ASP A 336 -2.82 25.08 -14.48
N GLY A 337 -3.09 25.06 -13.16
CA GLY A 337 -3.65 26.17 -12.39
C GLY A 337 -5.17 26.27 -12.42
N THR A 338 -5.88 25.36 -13.10
CA THR A 338 -7.34 25.32 -13.06
C THR A 338 -7.84 24.84 -11.70
N THR A 339 -8.96 25.39 -11.23
CA THR A 339 -9.52 25.04 -9.92
C THR A 339 -10.84 24.29 -10.04
N THR A 340 -10.93 23.14 -9.38
CA THR A 340 -12.16 22.35 -9.26
C THR A 340 -12.74 22.46 -7.86
N ARG A 341 -14.05 22.71 -7.74
CA ARG A 341 -14.75 22.75 -6.46
C ARG A 341 -15.64 21.53 -6.30
N ILE A 342 -15.52 20.85 -5.17
CA ILE A 342 -16.33 19.68 -4.82
C ILE A 342 -16.99 19.92 -3.46
N GLU A 343 -18.25 19.55 -3.31
CA GLU A 343 -18.92 19.57 -2.01
C GLU A 343 -18.77 18.20 -1.34
N MET A 344 -17.94 18.13 -0.29
CA MET A 344 -17.81 16.92 0.52
C MET A 344 -18.90 16.92 1.59
N ARG A 345 -19.62 15.80 1.73
CA ARG A 345 -20.56 15.58 2.83
C ARG A 345 -19.93 14.64 3.85
N PRO A 346 -19.55 15.13 5.04
CA PRO A 346 -19.03 14.25 6.09
C PRO A 346 -20.08 13.21 6.48
N VAL A 347 -19.69 11.94 6.46
CA VAL A 347 -20.49 10.87 7.05
C VAL A 347 -19.97 10.66 8.46
N ALA A 348 -20.81 10.94 9.44
CA ALA A 348 -20.39 10.70 10.82
C ALA A 348 -20.46 9.20 11.09
N GLN A 349 -19.40 8.66 11.69
CA GLN A 349 -19.25 7.25 12.05
C GLN A 349 -19.53 7.04 13.55
N LEU A 350 -19.59 5.79 13.98
CA LEU A 350 -19.62 5.45 15.40
C LEU A 350 -18.32 5.85 16.09
N GLU A 351 -18.40 6.06 17.40
CA GLU A 351 -17.22 6.36 18.20
C GLU A 351 -16.37 5.10 18.35
N ASN A 352 -15.07 5.22 18.07
CA ASN A 352 -14.10 4.18 18.34
C ASN A 352 -13.60 4.32 19.79
N GLY A 353 -14.01 3.39 20.64
CA GLY A 353 -13.58 3.27 22.02
C GLY A 353 -12.50 2.20 22.19
N LEU A 354 -11.81 2.24 23.33
CA LEU A 354 -10.81 1.24 23.72
C LEU A 354 -11.19 0.62 25.08
N VAL A 355 -11.25 -0.72 25.16
CA VAL A 355 -11.58 -1.46 26.39
C VAL A 355 -10.47 -2.44 26.81
N PRO A 356 -10.25 -2.67 28.11
CA PRO A 356 -9.27 -3.65 28.57
C PRO A 356 -9.57 -5.08 28.08
N GLY A 357 -8.58 -5.72 27.48
CA GLY A 357 -8.59 -7.12 27.04
C GLY A 357 -7.97 -8.09 28.06
N THR A 358 -7.54 -9.26 27.60
CA THR A 358 -6.76 -10.21 28.43
C THR A 358 -5.32 -9.73 28.62
N GLY A 359 -4.82 -9.69 29.86
CA GLY A 359 -3.52 -9.09 30.18
C GLY A 359 -3.56 -7.55 30.07
N ASP A 360 -2.42 -6.92 29.80
CA ASP A 360 -2.34 -5.46 29.57
C ASP A 360 -2.82 -5.04 28.17
N ALA A 361 -3.50 -5.92 27.44
CA ALA A 361 -4.02 -5.62 26.10
C ALA A 361 -5.24 -4.68 26.18
N VAL A 362 -5.41 -3.85 25.16
CA VAL A 362 -6.58 -2.97 24.99
C VAL A 362 -7.16 -3.26 23.61
N VAL A 363 -8.48 -3.41 23.51
CA VAL A 363 -9.20 -3.82 22.29
C VAL A 363 -10.10 -2.69 21.81
N PRO A 364 -10.11 -2.35 20.51
CA PRO A 364 -11.02 -1.38 19.96
C PRO A 364 -12.45 -1.91 19.88
N ILE A 365 -13.41 -1.01 20.12
CA ILE A 365 -14.84 -1.25 19.95
C ILE A 365 -15.45 -0.05 19.23
N GLU A 366 -16.46 -0.29 18.40
CA GLU A 366 -17.28 0.77 17.79
C GLU A 366 -18.60 0.90 18.55
N HIS A 367 -18.96 2.10 18.98
CA HIS A 367 -20.18 2.30 19.78
C HIS A 367 -20.78 3.70 19.63
N LEU A 368 -22.02 3.84 20.12
CA LEU A 368 -22.73 5.10 20.26
C LEU A 368 -23.19 5.28 21.71
N LEU A 369 -22.53 6.16 22.49
CA LEU A 369 -22.82 6.34 23.92
C LEU A 369 -22.73 5.03 24.74
N GLY A 370 -22.00 4.02 24.25
CA GLY A 370 -21.93 2.67 24.82
C GLY A 370 -22.86 1.63 24.21
N LEU A 371 -23.84 2.07 23.40
CA LEU A 371 -24.63 1.18 22.56
C LEU A 371 -23.71 0.59 21.49
N THR A 372 -23.38 -0.68 21.62
CA THR A 372 -22.36 -1.35 20.80
C THR A 372 -23.06 -2.28 19.80
N PRO A 373 -22.88 -2.12 18.48
CA PRO A 373 -23.54 -2.99 17.50
C PRO A 373 -23.03 -4.43 17.58
N VAL A 374 -23.85 -5.37 17.14
CA VAL A 374 -23.50 -6.80 17.05
C VAL A 374 -22.50 -7.05 15.92
N MET A 375 -21.56 -7.98 16.15
CA MET A 375 -20.57 -8.42 15.16
C MET A 375 -21.23 -9.18 14.02
N MET A 376 -20.73 -8.96 12.81
CA MET A 376 -21.12 -9.68 11.60
C MET A 376 -19.91 -10.04 10.74
N VAL A 377 -20.18 -10.76 9.66
CA VAL A 377 -19.19 -11.17 8.66
C VAL A 377 -19.24 -10.22 7.47
N GLU A 378 -18.15 -9.47 7.25
CA GLU A 378 -17.98 -8.64 6.05
C GLU A 378 -17.60 -9.51 4.85
N ASP A 379 -16.55 -10.32 5.00
CA ASP A 379 -16.05 -11.20 3.96
C ASP A 379 -15.52 -12.50 4.57
N VAL A 380 -15.38 -13.53 3.74
CA VAL A 380 -15.00 -14.87 4.16
C VAL A 380 -13.91 -15.40 3.25
N ASN A 381 -12.85 -15.97 3.82
CA ASN A 381 -11.84 -16.67 3.03
C ASN A 381 -12.24 -18.13 2.76
N ASP A 382 -11.44 -18.86 1.98
CA ASP A 382 -11.76 -20.25 1.61
C ASP A 382 -11.97 -21.18 2.82
N ARG A 383 -11.26 -20.92 3.93
CA ARG A 383 -11.45 -21.68 5.18
C ARG A 383 -12.80 -21.37 5.82
N GLY A 384 -13.17 -20.10 5.94
CA GLY A 384 -14.47 -19.72 6.49
C GLY A 384 -15.61 -20.26 5.63
N ARG A 385 -15.49 -20.16 4.30
CA ARG A 385 -16.46 -20.69 3.34
C ARG A 385 -16.58 -22.21 3.47
N GLY A 386 -15.45 -22.90 3.58
CA GLY A 386 -15.40 -24.35 3.81
C GLY A 386 -16.04 -24.81 5.12
N GLN A 387 -16.20 -23.91 6.10
CA GLN A 387 -16.88 -24.17 7.39
C GLN A 387 -18.34 -23.70 7.39
N GLY A 388 -18.81 -23.12 6.28
CA GLY A 388 -20.20 -22.70 6.09
C GLY A 388 -20.53 -21.26 6.47
N LEU A 389 -19.53 -20.43 6.82
CA LEU A 389 -19.71 -18.99 7.00
C LEU A 389 -19.93 -18.30 5.65
N ARG A 390 -20.68 -17.19 5.65
CA ARG A 390 -20.94 -16.35 4.48
C ARG A 390 -20.89 -14.88 4.82
N THR A 391 -20.56 -14.06 3.83
CA THR A 391 -20.72 -12.60 3.89
C THR A 391 -22.14 -12.24 4.28
N GLY A 392 -22.29 -11.27 5.18
CA GLY A 392 -23.57 -10.81 5.71
C GLY A 392 -24.11 -11.64 6.89
N ASP A 393 -23.44 -12.72 7.31
CA ASP A 393 -23.85 -13.48 8.50
C ASP A 393 -23.72 -12.60 9.76
N VAL A 394 -24.81 -12.44 10.52
CA VAL A 394 -24.80 -11.74 11.82
C VAL A 394 -24.65 -12.77 12.94
N PHE A 395 -23.72 -12.58 13.86
CA PHE A 395 -23.47 -13.56 14.92
C PHE A 395 -24.52 -13.45 16.03
N GLU A 396 -25.37 -14.48 16.16
CA GLU A 396 -26.27 -14.61 17.33
C GLU A 396 -25.57 -15.25 18.52
N ARG A 397 -24.61 -16.16 18.28
CA ARG A 397 -23.85 -16.79 19.35
C ARG A 397 -22.48 -17.28 18.88
N ILE A 398 -21.46 -17.08 19.71
CA ILE A 398 -20.12 -17.66 19.54
C ILE A 398 -19.71 -18.31 20.86
N GLY A 399 -19.60 -19.64 20.88
CA GLY A 399 -19.41 -20.38 22.12
C GLY A 399 -20.55 -20.09 23.10
N SER A 400 -20.23 -19.45 24.23
CA SER A 400 -21.20 -19.04 25.25
C SER A 400 -21.65 -17.57 25.16
N VAL A 401 -21.11 -16.79 24.22
CA VAL A 401 -21.43 -15.36 24.10
C VAL A 401 -22.58 -15.17 23.12
N GLU A 402 -23.68 -14.56 23.57
CA GLU A 402 -24.85 -14.23 22.74
C GLU A 402 -24.77 -12.79 22.21
N PHE A 403 -25.16 -12.60 20.95
CA PHE A 403 -25.06 -11.35 20.18
C PHE A 403 -23.77 -10.56 20.48
N PRO A 404 -22.60 -11.19 20.24
CA PRO A 404 -21.32 -10.62 20.64
C PRO A 404 -21.06 -9.29 19.95
N SER A 405 -20.48 -8.34 20.68
CA SER A 405 -19.71 -7.26 20.07
C SER A 405 -18.49 -7.81 19.33
N MET A 406 -17.86 -6.97 18.50
CA MET A 406 -16.60 -7.27 17.83
C MET A 406 -15.55 -7.86 18.80
N GLU A 407 -15.32 -7.18 19.93
CA GLU A 407 -14.36 -7.61 20.96
C GLU A 407 -14.74 -8.96 21.55
N GLN A 408 -15.98 -9.11 22.00
CA GLN A 408 -16.46 -10.31 22.67
C GLN A 408 -16.37 -11.52 21.73
N GLY A 409 -16.72 -11.33 20.47
CA GLY A 409 -16.70 -12.37 19.44
C GLY A 409 -15.30 -12.85 19.13
N ILE A 410 -14.38 -11.92 18.82
CA ILE A 410 -12.97 -12.25 18.55
C ILE A 410 -12.32 -12.91 19.77
N ARG A 411 -12.64 -12.46 20.98
CA ARG A 411 -12.13 -13.04 22.22
C ARG A 411 -12.62 -14.48 22.41
N ALA A 412 -13.92 -14.72 22.21
CA ALA A 412 -14.49 -16.06 22.32
C ALA A 412 -13.84 -17.04 21.33
N ILE A 413 -13.56 -16.59 20.11
CA ILE A 413 -12.86 -17.41 19.10
C ILE A 413 -11.42 -17.70 19.54
N ARG A 414 -10.66 -16.67 19.94
CA ARG A 414 -9.27 -16.83 20.38
C ARG A 414 -9.13 -17.74 21.60
N ALA A 415 -10.10 -17.71 22.51
CA ALA A 415 -10.12 -18.60 23.67
C ALA A 415 -10.21 -20.09 23.29
N ALA A 416 -10.73 -20.40 22.09
CA ALA A 416 -10.81 -21.75 21.54
C ALA A 416 -9.65 -22.08 20.57
N ALA A 417 -8.55 -21.32 20.58
CA ALA A 417 -7.41 -21.51 19.68
C ALA A 417 -6.88 -22.96 19.66
N GLY A 418 -6.72 -23.51 18.46
CA GLY A 418 -6.30 -24.90 18.24
C GLY A 418 -7.39 -25.95 18.50
N GLY A 419 -8.62 -25.54 18.79
CA GLY A 419 -9.78 -26.42 19.03
C GLY A 419 -10.92 -26.20 18.04
N GLU A 420 -12.15 -26.40 18.52
CA GLU A 420 -13.39 -26.12 17.79
C GLU A 420 -14.32 -25.25 18.63
N ILE A 421 -15.15 -24.44 17.97
CA ILE A 421 -16.14 -23.58 18.60
C ILE A 421 -17.47 -23.66 17.86
N ASP A 422 -18.57 -23.76 18.62
CA ASP A 422 -19.91 -23.70 18.06
C ASP A 422 -20.31 -22.24 17.82
N VAL A 423 -20.83 -21.98 16.62
CA VAL A 423 -21.22 -20.65 16.15
C VAL A 423 -22.67 -20.72 15.67
N VAL A 424 -23.46 -19.70 16.01
CA VAL A 424 -24.82 -19.52 15.50
C VAL A 424 -24.87 -18.17 14.81
N VAL A 425 -25.27 -18.19 13.54
CA VAL A 425 -25.44 -16.99 12.73
C VAL A 425 -26.88 -16.84 12.27
N ARG A 426 -27.28 -15.60 12.11
CA ARG A 426 -28.50 -15.19 11.44
C ARG A 426 -28.15 -14.81 10.00
N ARG A 427 -28.73 -15.53 9.04
CA ARG A 427 -28.44 -15.38 7.61
C ARG A 427 -29.66 -14.93 6.83
N ALA A 428 -29.52 -13.85 6.06
CA ALA A 428 -30.58 -13.40 5.16
C ALA A 428 -30.82 -14.41 4.03
N ALA A 429 -32.08 -14.66 3.67
CA ALA A 429 -32.45 -15.64 2.64
C ALA A 429 -31.88 -15.33 1.22
N THR A 430 -31.49 -14.09 0.95
CA THR A 430 -31.04 -13.59 -0.36
C THR A 430 -29.54 -13.30 -0.46
N GLY A 431 -28.74 -13.53 0.59
CA GLY A 431 -27.28 -13.32 0.56
C GLY A 431 -26.54 -14.41 -0.24
N GLY A 432 -26.42 -14.21 -1.56
CA GLY A 432 -25.59 -15.02 -2.45
C GLY A 432 -24.15 -14.54 -2.50
N ASP A 433 -23.20 -15.46 -2.74
CA ASP A 433 -21.79 -15.19 -3.05
C ASP A 433 -21.63 -14.48 -4.41
N GLY A 434 -22.16 -13.25 -4.53
CA GLY A 434 -21.92 -12.38 -5.67
C GLY A 434 -20.57 -11.67 -5.53
N PRO A 435 -19.76 -11.56 -6.61
CA PRO A 435 -18.61 -10.67 -6.59
C PRO A 435 -19.09 -9.22 -6.65
N GLU A 436 -18.39 -8.34 -5.95
CA GLU A 436 -18.63 -6.89 -5.80
C GLU A 436 -19.48 -6.51 -4.59
N GLY A 437 -18.76 -6.23 -3.50
CA GLY A 437 -19.28 -5.65 -2.29
C GLY A 437 -19.82 -4.25 -2.52
N ALA A 438 -21.13 -4.14 -2.38
CA ALA A 438 -21.80 -3.16 -1.55
C ALA A 438 -23.16 -3.79 -1.30
N MET A 439 -23.47 -4.09 -0.04
CA MET A 439 -24.86 -4.26 0.32
C MET A 439 -25.45 -2.87 0.12
N GLU A 440 -26.00 -2.56 -1.07
CA GLU A 440 -26.88 -1.40 -1.16
C GLU A 440 -27.93 -1.62 -0.08
N PRO A 441 -28.09 -0.68 0.87
CA PRO A 441 -29.13 -0.78 1.87
C PRO A 441 -30.44 -0.62 1.11
N ASP A 442 -30.94 -1.71 0.54
CA ASP A 442 -32.30 -1.78 0.10
C ASP A 442 -33.11 -1.57 1.38
N GLU A 443 -33.79 -0.42 1.45
CA GLU A 443 -34.57 0.06 2.61
C GLU A 443 -35.63 -0.97 3.06
N ASP A 444 -35.84 -2.00 2.24
CA ASP A 444 -36.72 -3.15 2.40
C ASP A 444 -35.97 -4.51 2.53
N LEU A 445 -34.79 -4.57 3.17
CA LEU A 445 -34.31 -5.82 3.81
C LEU A 445 -35.28 -6.20 4.95
N ALA A 446 -36.46 -6.64 4.53
CA ALA A 446 -37.65 -6.84 5.30
C ALA A 446 -37.35 -7.88 6.37
N ARG A 447 -37.18 -7.38 7.60
CA ARG A 447 -37.78 -7.77 8.90
C ARG A 447 -38.13 -9.24 9.19
N ASP A 448 -38.29 -10.17 8.24
CA ASP A 448 -38.89 -11.50 8.44
C ASP A 448 -38.28 -12.70 7.69
N ALA A 449 -37.10 -12.61 7.04
CA ALA A 449 -36.53 -13.78 6.33
C ALA A 449 -35.07 -14.09 6.69
N PHE A 450 -34.77 -14.14 7.98
CA PHE A 450 -33.50 -14.69 8.44
C PHE A 450 -33.61 -16.16 8.84
N THR A 451 -32.66 -16.97 8.39
CA THR A 451 -32.50 -18.36 8.84
C THR A 451 -31.39 -18.44 9.87
N ARG A 452 -31.68 -19.14 10.97
CA ARG A 452 -30.69 -19.45 12.01
C ARG A 452 -29.86 -20.66 11.55
N VAL A 453 -28.56 -20.45 11.40
CA VAL A 453 -27.61 -21.49 10.97
C VAL A 453 -26.67 -21.78 12.13
N THR A 454 -26.55 -23.06 12.50
CA THR A 454 -25.56 -23.50 13.50
C THR A 454 -24.39 -24.15 12.78
N LEU A 455 -23.19 -23.66 13.08
CA LEU A 455 -21.93 -24.08 12.49
C LEU A 455 -21.01 -24.57 13.60
N ARG A 456 -20.14 -25.51 13.26
CA ARG A 456 -19.05 -25.95 14.14
C ARG A 456 -17.73 -25.63 13.44
N CYS A 457 -17.05 -24.62 13.95
CA CYS A 457 -15.87 -24.04 13.31
C CYS A 457 -14.60 -24.52 14.01
N SER A 458 -13.66 -25.04 13.23
CA SER A 458 -12.30 -25.29 13.69
C SER A 458 -11.52 -23.98 13.81
N VAL A 459 -10.83 -23.79 14.93
CA VAL A 459 -10.09 -22.57 15.24
C VAL A 459 -8.61 -22.81 15.02
N THR A 460 -7.94 -21.91 14.30
CA THR A 460 -6.49 -21.96 14.10
C THR A 460 -5.73 -21.75 15.42
N ARG A 461 -4.41 -21.98 15.45
CA ARG A 461 -3.60 -21.70 16.64
C ARG A 461 -3.49 -20.21 16.93
N GLU A 462 -3.68 -19.38 15.90
CA GLU A 462 -3.73 -17.94 15.94
C GLU A 462 -5.11 -17.41 16.39
N GLY A 463 -6.08 -18.29 16.59
CA GLY A 463 -7.40 -17.93 17.09
C GLY A 463 -8.32 -17.32 16.02
N THR A 464 -8.34 -17.91 14.82
CA THR A 464 -9.17 -17.44 13.69
C THR A 464 -10.02 -18.57 13.09
N ILE A 465 -11.18 -18.19 12.53
CA ILE A 465 -12.10 -19.12 11.83
C ILE A 465 -12.31 -18.76 10.34
N GLY A 466 -11.59 -17.75 9.82
CA GLY A 466 -11.50 -17.47 8.38
C GLY A 466 -12.50 -16.46 7.81
N PHE A 467 -12.69 -15.33 8.49
CA PHE A 467 -13.56 -14.24 8.04
C PHE A 467 -12.95 -12.86 8.38
N ILE A 468 -13.43 -11.83 7.69
CA ILE A 468 -13.20 -10.42 8.00
C ILE A 468 -14.41 -9.93 8.80
N PRO A 469 -14.21 -9.41 10.02
CA PRO A 469 -15.32 -9.01 10.88
C PRO A 469 -15.75 -7.57 10.60
N ASP A 470 -17.04 -7.30 10.74
CA ASP A 470 -17.64 -5.96 10.72
C ASP A 470 -18.82 -5.91 11.72
N THR A 471 -19.63 -4.86 11.70
CA THR A 471 -20.75 -4.67 12.61
C THR A 471 -22.05 -4.36 11.88
N VAL A 472 -23.18 -4.64 12.54
CA VAL A 472 -24.51 -4.34 12.00
C VAL A 472 -24.85 -2.85 11.94
N ALA A 473 -23.92 -1.94 12.27
CA ALA A 473 -24.18 -0.50 12.44
C ALA A 473 -24.92 0.15 11.27
N GLU A 474 -24.62 -0.28 10.04
CA GLU A 474 -25.17 0.27 8.80
C GLU A 474 -26.54 -0.32 8.42
N PHE A 475 -26.96 -1.43 9.03
CA PHE A 475 -28.13 -2.21 8.59
C PHE A 475 -29.18 -2.43 9.69
N ASP A 476 -28.79 -2.35 10.96
CA ASP A 476 -29.67 -2.66 12.09
C ASP A 476 -29.27 -1.90 13.36
N THR A 477 -30.20 -1.73 14.29
CA THR A 477 -29.96 -1.20 15.64
C THR A 477 -29.84 -2.32 16.68
N LEU A 478 -29.42 -3.50 16.24
CA LEU A 478 -29.19 -4.64 17.12
C LEU A 478 -27.96 -4.38 17.99
N VAL A 479 -28.17 -4.40 19.30
CA VAL A 479 -27.14 -4.08 20.29
C VAL A 479 -26.62 -5.32 20.99
N SER A 480 -25.31 -5.37 21.17
CA SER A 480 -24.64 -6.30 22.07
C SER A 480 -24.74 -5.81 23.53
N LEU A 481 -24.33 -6.65 24.49
CA LEU A 481 -24.18 -6.18 25.87
C LEU A 481 -23.10 -5.10 25.92
N PRO A 482 -23.40 -3.92 26.50
CA PRO A 482 -22.42 -2.86 26.61
C PRO A 482 -21.23 -3.35 27.46
N PRO A 483 -20.01 -2.89 27.16
CA PRO A 483 -18.88 -3.16 28.02
C PRO A 483 -19.10 -2.53 29.40
N GLU A 484 -18.65 -3.19 30.46
CA GLU A 484 -18.77 -2.66 31.84
C GLU A 484 -18.12 -1.28 32.00
N ARG A 485 -17.07 -1.03 31.21
CA ARG A 485 -16.39 0.27 31.16
C ARG A 485 -15.89 0.57 29.76
N VAL A 486 -15.92 1.84 29.41
CA VAL A 486 -15.36 2.40 28.18
C VAL A 486 -14.34 3.46 28.58
N ARG A 487 -13.18 3.50 27.92
CA ARG A 487 -12.30 4.67 28.03
C ARG A 487 -12.85 5.78 27.13
N ALA A 488 -13.01 6.98 27.69
CA ALA A 488 -13.25 8.14 26.85
C ALA A 488 -12.10 8.29 25.85
N VAL A 489 -12.37 8.88 24.68
CA VAL A 489 -11.36 9.11 23.61
C VAL A 489 -10.15 9.95 24.08
N ARG A 490 -10.18 10.48 25.31
CA ARG A 490 -9.02 11.08 25.99
C ARG A 490 -8.17 10.01 26.70
N ARG A 491 -6.88 9.94 26.34
CA ARG A 491 -5.89 8.95 26.81
C ARG A 491 -5.85 8.73 28.32
N ASP A 492 -5.98 9.81 29.09
CA ASP A 492 -5.82 9.82 30.55
C ASP A 492 -7.16 9.71 31.28
N ALA A 493 -8.27 9.55 30.54
CA ALA A 493 -9.57 9.34 31.14
C ALA A 493 -9.61 7.95 31.79
N GLU A 494 -10.02 7.92 33.05
CA GLU A 494 -10.37 6.68 33.72
C GLU A 494 -11.46 5.96 32.92
N ALA A 495 -11.39 4.64 32.88
CA ALA A 495 -12.46 3.85 32.28
C ALA A 495 -13.75 4.08 33.09
N ILE A 496 -14.76 4.67 32.46
CA ILE A 496 -16.04 5.01 33.06
C ILE A 496 -17.13 4.07 32.53
N PRO A 497 -18.23 3.88 33.28
CA PRO A 497 -19.42 3.23 32.73
C PRO A 497 -19.88 3.98 31.47
N PRO A 498 -20.36 3.27 30.43
CA PRO A 498 -20.91 3.92 29.26
C PRO A 498 -22.10 4.83 29.64
N PRO A 499 -22.32 5.97 28.97
CA PRO A 499 -23.48 6.82 29.24
C PRO A 499 -24.83 6.11 29.07
N ALA A 500 -24.90 5.12 28.17
CA ALA A 500 -26.07 4.27 27.97
C ALA A 500 -26.06 2.99 28.85
N ASP A 501 -25.27 2.96 29.92
CA ASP A 501 -25.31 1.86 30.88
C ASP A 501 -26.73 1.71 31.48
N GLY A 502 -27.20 0.47 31.56
CA GLY A 502 -28.55 0.14 32.01
C GLY A 502 -29.69 0.42 31.00
N VAL A 503 -29.40 0.97 29.80
CA VAL A 503 -30.42 1.08 28.73
C VAL A 503 -30.77 -0.28 28.13
N ILE A 504 -29.80 -1.20 28.14
CA ILE A 504 -29.94 -2.55 27.57
C ILE A 504 -29.71 -3.58 28.67
N GLU A 505 -30.74 -4.37 28.98
CA GLU A 505 -30.64 -5.47 29.95
C GLU A 505 -30.35 -6.83 29.28
N HIS A 506 -30.59 -6.94 27.96
CA HIS A 506 -30.48 -8.18 27.21
C HIS A 506 -29.73 -7.97 25.88
N PRO A 507 -28.70 -8.79 25.57
CA PRO A 507 -28.03 -8.75 24.28
C PRO A 507 -29.00 -9.12 23.16
N GLY A 508 -28.84 -8.49 21.99
CA GLY A 508 -29.76 -8.68 20.86
C GLY A 508 -31.06 -7.87 20.98
N THR A 509 -31.18 -6.96 21.96
CA THR A 509 -32.22 -5.92 21.94
C THR A 509 -32.06 -5.09 20.65
N ARG A 510 -33.18 -4.62 20.11
CA ARG A 510 -33.22 -3.70 18.97
C ARG A 510 -33.85 -2.39 19.41
N ILE A 511 -33.30 -1.27 18.97
CA ILE A 511 -33.86 0.06 19.26
C ILE A 511 -34.76 0.46 18.10
N GLU A 512 -36.07 0.60 18.33
CA GLU A 512 -37.05 0.88 17.26
C GLU A 512 -37.33 2.37 17.04
N ALA A 513 -37.17 3.20 18.08
CA ALA A 513 -37.42 4.63 18.01
C ALA A 513 -36.68 5.37 19.15
N VAL A 514 -36.48 6.68 19.00
CA VAL A 514 -36.04 7.60 20.06
C VAL A 514 -36.99 8.80 20.10
N ASP A 515 -37.57 9.08 21.27
CA ASP A 515 -38.58 10.14 21.46
C ASP A 515 -39.70 10.10 20.38
N GLY A 516 -40.15 8.90 20.04
CA GLY A 516 -41.18 8.66 19.01
C GLY A 516 -40.71 8.77 17.55
N THR A 517 -39.44 9.09 17.30
CA THR A 517 -38.84 9.08 15.96
C THR A 517 -38.35 7.66 15.63
N PRO A 518 -38.92 6.96 14.63
CA PRO A 518 -38.48 5.61 14.26
C PRO A 518 -37.02 5.59 13.80
N VAL A 519 -36.31 4.52 14.11
CA VAL A 519 -34.91 4.31 13.70
C VAL A 519 -34.69 2.86 13.25
N ALA A 520 -33.92 2.67 12.19
CA ALA A 520 -33.57 1.37 11.63
C ALA A 520 -32.06 1.07 11.69
N THR A 521 -31.22 2.11 11.71
CA THR A 521 -29.75 2.00 11.73
C THR A 521 -29.13 2.82 12.86
N PHE A 522 -27.86 2.56 13.19
CA PHE A 522 -27.15 3.39 14.19
C PHE A 522 -26.95 4.84 13.73
N THR A 523 -26.94 5.08 12.42
CA THR A 523 -26.87 6.43 11.85
C THR A 523 -28.14 7.22 12.15
N GLU A 524 -29.30 6.63 11.96
CA GLU A 524 -30.60 7.24 12.29
C GLU A 524 -30.75 7.41 13.81
N LEU A 525 -30.38 6.38 14.58
CA LEU A 525 -30.37 6.40 16.04
C LEU A 525 -29.59 7.60 16.59
N ARG A 526 -28.39 7.84 16.09
CA ARG A 526 -27.60 9.01 16.49
C ARG A 526 -28.31 10.31 16.17
N GLY A 527 -28.88 10.43 14.97
CA GLY A 527 -29.60 11.63 14.55
C GLY A 527 -30.78 11.94 15.47
N ALA A 528 -31.57 10.93 15.79
CA ALA A 528 -32.72 11.05 16.68
C ALA A 528 -32.28 11.40 18.12
N LEU A 529 -31.25 10.74 18.64
CA LEU A 529 -30.66 11.09 19.94
C LEU A 529 -30.16 12.54 20.00
N ALA A 530 -29.45 12.99 18.98
CA ALA A 530 -28.93 14.37 18.94
C ALA A 530 -30.07 15.41 18.95
N GLY A 531 -31.15 15.14 18.20
CA GLY A 531 -32.35 15.98 18.20
C GLY A 531 -33.05 16.01 19.56
N ALA A 532 -33.34 14.82 20.12
CA ALA A 532 -34.02 14.68 21.40
C ALA A 532 -33.23 15.33 22.55
N THR A 533 -31.90 15.14 22.59
CA THR A 533 -31.04 15.69 23.64
C THR A 533 -30.96 17.22 23.57
N ARG A 534 -30.92 17.79 22.36
CA ARG A 534 -30.94 19.25 22.18
C ARG A 534 -32.27 19.85 22.64
N ALA A 535 -33.39 19.26 22.24
CA ALA A 535 -34.71 19.70 22.67
C ALA A 535 -34.88 19.61 24.19
N ALA A 536 -34.41 18.51 24.81
CA ALA A 536 -34.43 18.32 26.24
C ALA A 536 -33.56 19.36 26.98
N HIS A 537 -32.37 19.66 26.46
CA HIS A 537 -31.50 20.71 26.99
C HIS A 537 -32.19 22.09 26.97
N ASP A 538 -32.78 22.46 25.84
CA ASP A 538 -33.47 23.73 25.66
C ASP A 538 -34.72 23.84 26.58
N ALA A 539 -35.38 22.72 26.86
CA ALA A 539 -36.55 22.63 27.72
C ALA A 539 -36.22 22.45 29.22
N GLY A 540 -34.97 22.17 29.59
CA GLY A 540 -34.58 21.82 30.96
C GLY A 540 -35.14 20.48 31.43
N THR A 541 -35.41 19.54 30.52
CA THR A 541 -35.94 18.19 30.80
C THR A 541 -34.92 17.11 30.45
N GLY A 542 -35.22 15.83 30.76
CA GLY A 542 -34.47 14.69 30.24
C GLY A 542 -34.99 14.24 28.87
N ALA A 543 -34.14 13.61 28.06
CA ALA A 543 -34.55 12.91 26.84
C ALA A 543 -34.97 11.47 27.19
N THR A 544 -35.98 10.93 26.50
CA THR A 544 -36.40 9.53 26.65
C THR A 544 -35.88 8.74 25.44
N VAL A 545 -35.11 7.69 25.69
CA VAL A 545 -34.54 6.79 24.67
C VAL A 545 -35.28 5.47 24.70
#